data_AF-A0AAV4Y7L1-F1
#
_entry.id   AF-A0AAV4Y7L1-F1
#
_cell.length_a   1.000
_cell.length_b   1.000
_cell.length_c   1.000
_cell.angle_alpha   90.00
_cell.angle_beta   90.00
_cell.angle_gamma   90.00
#
_symmetry.space_group_name_H-M   'P 1'
#
loop_
_entity.id
_entity.type
_entity.pdbx_description
1 polymer ?
#
loop_
_entity_poly.entity_id
_entity_poly.type
_entity_poly.pdbx_seq_one_letter_code
_entity_poly.pdbx_strand_id
1 'polypeptide(L)'
;MPLRICKELNETVVSSGFFDSIDYVLTDCDGVLWMGNEAIPGVADAVHALKKWGKHIIYVTNNSTKSRDEYLKKCETLGYPATMEDLISTSYCAALYLHSLNFKKKVYVLGSSGITSELDKFNISHLPIGVSYTF
;
A
#
# COMPACT_ATOMS: atom_id res chain seq x y z
N MET A 1 -14.51 2.94 26.23
CA MET A 1 -13.89 1.76 25.59
C MET A 1 -12.46 1.68 26.14
N PRO A 2 -12.02 0.58 26.77
CA PRO A 2 -10.64 0.52 27.27
C PRO A 2 -9.68 0.67 26.10
N LEU A 3 -8.68 1.54 26.25
CA LEU A 3 -7.58 1.68 25.29
C LEU A 3 -6.99 0.28 25.07
N ARG A 4 -7.03 -0.21 23.83
CA ARG A 4 -6.31 -1.44 23.48
C ARG A 4 -4.83 -1.14 23.69
N ILE A 5 -4.24 -1.80 24.68
CA ILE A 5 -2.82 -1.70 24.95
C ILE A 5 -2.11 -2.39 23.80
N CYS A 6 -1.31 -1.65 23.04
CA CYS A 6 -0.39 -2.24 22.07
C CYS A 6 0.61 -3.10 22.85
N LYS A 7 0.70 -4.37 22.50
CA LYS A 7 1.73 -5.26 23.05
C LYS A 7 2.97 -5.14 22.18
N GLU A 8 4.07 -4.77 22.80
CA GLU A 8 5.37 -4.79 22.14
C GLU A 8 5.72 -6.22 21.72
N LEU A 9 6.16 -6.38 20.47
CA LEU A 9 6.67 -7.64 19.95
C LEU A 9 8.17 -7.75 20.25
N ASN A 10 8.49 -7.97 21.52
CA ASN A 10 9.86 -8.13 21.98
C ASN A 10 10.43 -9.53 21.66
N GLU A 11 11.72 -9.74 21.91
CA GLU A 11 12.43 -10.99 21.64
C GLU A 11 11.74 -12.24 22.24
N THR A 12 11.09 -12.11 23.39
CA THR A 12 10.38 -13.24 24.03
C THR A 12 9.17 -13.66 23.19
N VAL A 13 8.42 -12.69 22.66
CA VAL A 13 7.27 -12.97 21.78
C VAL A 13 7.75 -13.54 20.44
N VAL A 14 8.83 -13.00 19.88
CA VAL A 14 9.40 -13.52 18.63
C VAL A 14 9.85 -14.98 18.82
N SER A 15 10.58 -15.26 19.91
CA SER A 15 11.11 -16.59 20.22
C SER A 15 10.04 -17.60 20.62
N SER A 16 8.82 -17.16 20.94
CA SER A 16 7.70 -18.06 21.25
C SER A 16 7.06 -18.68 20.00
N GLY A 17 7.61 -18.45 18.80
CA GLY A 17 7.03 -18.88 17.54
C GLY A 17 5.79 -18.07 17.14
N PHE A 18 5.62 -16.84 17.68
CA PHE A 18 4.44 -16.01 17.37
C PHE A 18 4.24 -15.82 15.87
N PHE A 19 5.34 -15.58 15.16
CA PHE A 19 5.33 -15.37 13.72
C PHE A 19 5.18 -16.67 12.93
N ASP A 20 5.33 -17.85 13.51
CA ASP A 20 5.29 -19.13 12.77
C ASP A 20 3.90 -19.42 12.18
N SER A 21 2.85 -18.91 12.83
CA SER A 21 1.46 -19.01 12.36
C SER A 21 1.03 -17.90 11.39
N ILE A 22 1.95 -16.99 11.03
CA ILE A 22 1.68 -15.83 10.18
C ILE A 22 2.48 -15.98 8.89
N ASP A 23 1.80 -15.94 7.75
CA ASP A 23 2.44 -15.96 6.43
C ASP A 23 2.50 -14.56 5.81
N TYR A 24 1.43 -13.76 6.01
CA TYR A 24 1.26 -12.44 5.42
C TYR A 24 1.11 -11.36 6.48
N VAL A 25 1.80 -10.24 6.29
CA VAL A 25 1.67 -9.01 7.06
C VAL A 25 1.17 -7.91 6.14
N LEU A 26 -0.04 -7.41 6.42
CA LEU A 26 -0.59 -6.24 5.73
C LEU A 26 -0.26 -5.01 6.57
N THR A 27 0.45 -4.06 5.97
CA THR A 27 0.84 -2.83 6.65
C THR A 27 0.17 -1.63 6.00
N ASP A 28 -0.29 -0.69 6.82
CA ASP A 28 -0.54 0.66 6.37
C ASP A 28 0.80 1.35 6.00
N CYS A 29 0.71 2.48 5.30
CA CYS A 29 1.83 3.17 4.69
C CYS A 29 2.12 4.53 5.35
N ASP A 30 1.24 5.50 5.16
CA ASP A 30 1.42 6.88 5.65
C ASP A 30 1.23 6.91 7.18
N GLY A 31 2.26 7.31 7.94
CA GLY A 31 2.24 7.30 9.41
C GLY A 31 2.63 5.96 10.05
N VAL A 32 2.85 4.92 9.25
CA VAL A 32 3.34 3.61 9.71
C VAL A 32 4.71 3.29 9.16
N LEU A 33 4.92 3.49 7.85
CA LEU A 33 6.21 3.27 7.20
C LEU A 33 7.00 4.55 7.00
N TRP A 34 6.30 5.65 6.76
CA TRP A 34 6.93 6.93 6.46
C TRP A 34 6.07 8.11 6.91
N MET A 35 6.73 9.24 7.12
CA MET A 35 6.12 10.54 7.29
C MET A 35 6.56 11.43 6.12
N GLY A 36 5.65 11.73 5.20
CA GLY A 36 6.00 12.44 3.98
C GLY A 36 7.01 11.64 3.14
N ASN A 37 8.23 12.17 2.97
CA ASN A 37 9.30 11.53 2.19
C ASN A 37 10.37 10.86 3.06
N GLU A 38 10.17 10.77 4.38
CA GLU A 38 11.14 10.18 5.30
C GLU A 38 10.62 8.87 5.87
N ALA A 39 11.49 7.86 5.93
CA ALA A 39 11.20 6.60 6.60
C ALA A 39 11.04 6.83 8.11
N ILE A 40 10.08 6.15 8.73
CA ILE A 40 9.98 6.15 10.19
C ILE A 40 11.16 5.31 10.75
N PRO A 41 11.90 5.80 11.76
CA PRO A 41 13.07 5.11 12.30
C PRO A 41 12.78 3.66 12.72
N GLY A 42 13.66 2.74 12.35
CA GLY A 42 13.58 1.31 12.69
C GLY A 42 12.59 0.49 11.85
N VAL A 43 11.75 1.13 11.03
CA VAL A 43 10.76 0.38 10.21
C VAL A 43 11.43 -0.43 9.11
N ALA A 44 12.44 0.12 8.43
CA ALA A 44 13.15 -0.62 7.39
C ALA A 44 13.71 -1.93 7.95
N ASP A 45 14.37 -1.86 9.12
CA ASP A 45 14.90 -3.04 9.80
C ASP A 45 13.80 -4.05 10.16
N ALA A 46 12.64 -3.59 10.63
CA ALA A 46 11.49 -4.46 10.92
C ALA A 46 10.94 -5.16 9.66
N VAL A 47 10.82 -4.43 8.55
CA VAL A 47 10.40 -4.97 7.24
C VAL A 47 11.39 -6.03 6.77
N HIS A 48 12.69 -5.75 6.83
CA HIS A 48 13.74 -6.72 6.46
C HIS A 48 13.73 -7.96 7.36
N ALA A 49 13.54 -7.79 8.67
CA ALA A 49 13.44 -8.89 9.62
C ALA A 49 12.25 -9.81 9.29
N LEU A 50 11.07 -9.24 9.06
CA LEU A 50 9.87 -9.99 8.66
C LEU A 50 10.11 -10.76 7.35
N LYS A 51 10.69 -10.12 6.33
CA LYS A 51 11.02 -10.83 5.07
C LYS A 51 12.04 -11.95 5.29
N LYS A 52 13.06 -11.72 6.13
CA LYS A 52 14.05 -12.75 6.49
C LYS A 52 13.43 -13.94 7.23
N TRP A 53 12.37 -13.71 8.00
CA TRP A 53 11.57 -14.77 8.64
C TRP A 53 10.57 -15.43 7.69
N GLY A 54 10.69 -15.20 6.38
CA GLY A 54 9.84 -15.81 5.35
C GLY A 54 8.45 -15.18 5.25
N LYS A 55 8.23 -13.99 5.78
CA LYS A 55 6.92 -13.32 5.75
C LYS A 55 6.73 -12.53 4.47
N HIS A 56 5.55 -12.66 3.88
CA HIS A 56 5.11 -11.82 2.78
C HIS A 56 4.55 -10.52 3.34
N ILE A 57 5.03 -9.39 2.81
CA ILE A 57 4.59 -8.07 3.27
C ILE A 57 3.81 -7.41 2.15
N ILE A 58 2.57 -7.05 2.44
CA ILE A 58 1.67 -6.34 1.53
C ILE A 58 1.48 -4.92 2.07
N TYR A 59 1.89 -3.95 1.27
CA TYR A 59 1.76 -2.53 1.56
C TYR A 59 0.39 -2.04 1.09
N VAL A 60 -0.45 -1.67 2.04
CA VAL A 60 -1.84 -1.27 1.81
C VAL A 60 -1.96 0.22 2.07
N THR A 61 -2.47 0.97 1.11
CA THR A 61 -2.69 2.42 1.29
C THR A 61 -4.04 2.86 0.75
N ASN A 62 -4.69 3.75 1.51
CA ASN A 62 -5.90 4.43 1.06
C ASN A 62 -5.60 5.70 0.23
N ASN A 63 -4.33 6.07 0.10
CA ASN A 63 -3.90 7.23 -0.64
C ASN A 63 -3.90 6.94 -2.15
N SER A 64 -4.78 7.63 -2.86
CA SER A 64 -4.97 7.49 -4.31
C SER A 64 -4.16 8.51 -5.13
N THR A 65 -3.34 9.33 -4.47
CA THR A 65 -2.59 10.42 -5.13
C THR A 65 -1.56 9.91 -6.12
N LYS A 66 -0.80 8.88 -5.72
CA LYS A 66 0.31 8.31 -6.49
C LYS A 66 -0.10 7.01 -7.17
N SER A 67 0.51 6.74 -8.32
CA SER A 67 0.48 5.44 -8.98
C SER A 67 1.25 4.40 -8.17
N ARG A 68 0.96 3.11 -8.38
CA ARG A 68 1.75 2.03 -7.75
C ARG A 68 3.22 2.07 -8.17
N ASP A 69 3.55 2.52 -9.38
CA ASP A 69 4.94 2.70 -9.82
C ASP A 69 5.67 3.78 -8.99
N GLU A 70 4.99 4.88 -8.67
CA GLU A 70 5.54 5.91 -7.77
C GLU A 70 5.69 5.39 -6.34
N TYR A 71 4.76 4.56 -5.86
CA TYR A 71 4.91 3.88 -4.57
C TYR A 71 6.07 2.90 -4.56
N LEU A 72 6.32 2.16 -5.65
CA LEU A 72 7.49 1.29 -5.75
C LEU A 72 8.79 2.07 -5.65
N LYS A 73 8.93 3.16 -6.42
CA LYS A 73 10.10 4.03 -6.36
C LYS A 73 10.29 4.61 -4.95
N LYS A 74 9.20 4.98 -4.29
CA LYS A 74 9.26 5.43 -2.89
C LYS A 74 9.73 4.31 -1.95
N CYS A 75 9.19 3.10 -2.10
CA CYS A 75 9.62 1.94 -1.31
C CYS A 75 11.11 1.67 -1.49
N GLU A 76 11.58 1.62 -2.73
CA GLU A 76 13.00 1.49 -3.08
C GLU A 76 13.86 2.57 -2.43
N THR A 77 13.47 3.84 -2.57
CA THR A 77 14.19 4.99 -2.00
C THR A 77 14.31 4.91 -0.48
N LEU A 78 13.28 4.39 0.19
CA LEU A 78 13.22 4.27 1.64
C LEU A 78 13.75 2.92 2.15
N GLY A 79 14.27 2.06 1.26
CA GLY A 79 14.86 0.78 1.63
C GLY A 79 13.86 -0.34 1.91
N TYR A 80 12.63 -0.23 1.42
CA TYR A 80 11.59 -1.24 1.54
C TYR A 80 11.56 -2.15 0.29
N PRO A 81 11.88 -3.45 0.42
CA PRO A 81 11.79 -4.39 -0.70
C PRO A 81 10.32 -4.61 -1.08
N ALA A 82 9.91 -4.13 -2.25
CA ALA A 82 8.54 -4.25 -2.74
C ALA A 82 8.49 -4.60 -4.23
N THR A 83 7.46 -5.36 -4.61
CA THR A 83 7.06 -5.64 -6.00
C THR A 83 5.67 -5.06 -6.28
N MET A 84 5.26 -5.01 -7.56
CA MET A 84 3.94 -4.47 -7.92
C MET A 84 2.79 -5.23 -7.24
N GLU A 85 2.99 -6.52 -7.01
CA GLU A 85 2.07 -7.45 -6.36
C GLU A 85 1.98 -7.20 -4.85
N ASP A 86 3.05 -6.67 -4.24
CA ASP A 86 3.07 -6.30 -2.83
C ASP A 86 2.30 -5.00 -2.55
N LEU A 87 1.92 -4.22 -3.57
CA LEU A 87 1.28 -2.92 -3.41
C LEU A 87 -0.23 -2.97 -3.70
N ILE A 88 -1.03 -2.68 -2.67
CA ILE A 88 -2.48 -2.51 -2.76
C ILE A 88 -2.85 -1.06 -2.45
N SER A 89 -3.23 -0.30 -3.46
CA SER A 89 -3.78 1.05 -3.31
C SER A 89 -5.28 1.09 -3.57
N THR A 90 -5.99 2.08 -3.01
CA THR A 90 -7.41 2.31 -3.33
C THR A 90 -7.65 2.54 -4.82
N SER A 91 -6.73 3.22 -5.52
CA SER A 91 -6.78 3.38 -6.98
C SER A 91 -6.75 2.04 -7.72
N TYR A 92 -5.85 1.14 -7.29
CA TYR A 92 -5.76 -0.20 -7.87
C TYR A 92 -7.02 -1.02 -7.59
N CYS A 93 -7.51 -1.02 -6.35
CA CYS A 93 -8.75 -1.70 -5.96
C CYS A 93 -9.96 -1.22 -6.78
N ALA A 94 -10.08 0.08 -7.02
CA ALA A 94 -11.17 0.65 -7.80
C ALA A 94 -11.12 0.19 -9.28
N ALA A 95 -9.93 0.22 -9.91
CA ALA A 95 -9.76 -0.24 -11.27
C ALA A 95 -9.98 -1.76 -11.40
N LEU A 96 -9.45 -2.55 -10.47
CA LEU A 96 -9.66 -3.99 -10.40
C LEU A 96 -11.14 -4.35 -10.24
N TYR A 97 -11.87 -3.62 -9.40
CA TYR A 97 -13.30 -3.81 -9.21
C TYR A 97 -14.11 -3.50 -10.47
N LEU A 98 -13.82 -2.38 -11.15
CA LEU A 98 -14.48 -2.07 -12.43
C LEU A 98 -14.15 -3.11 -13.50
N HIS A 99 -12.92 -3.61 -13.52
CA HIS A 99 -12.49 -4.66 -14.42
C HIS A 99 -13.25 -5.97 -14.17
N SER A 100 -13.43 -6.38 -12.90
CA SER A 100 -14.16 -7.60 -12.54
C SER A 100 -15.65 -7.55 -12.91
N LEU A 101 -16.23 -6.35 -12.96
CA LEU A 101 -17.59 -6.11 -13.47
C LEU A 101 -17.69 -6.07 -15.01
N ASN A 102 -16.58 -6.27 -15.73
CA ASN A 102 -16.49 -6.09 -17.18
C ASN A 102 -17.02 -4.71 -17.63
N PHE A 103 -16.68 -3.65 -16.89
CA PHE A 103 -17.18 -2.30 -17.14
C PHE A 103 -16.73 -1.77 -18.52
N LYS A 104 -17.69 -1.31 -19.34
CA LYS A 104 -17.43 -0.81 -20.71
C LYS A 104 -17.76 0.66 -20.94
N LYS A 105 -18.25 1.37 -19.92
CA LYS A 105 -18.56 2.80 -20.03
C LYS A 105 -17.30 3.62 -19.78
N LYS A 106 -17.44 4.95 -19.83
CA LYS A 106 -16.35 5.88 -19.53
C LYS A 106 -16.43 6.36 -18.08
N VAL A 107 -15.30 6.38 -17.38
CA VAL A 107 -15.16 6.90 -16.02
C VAL A 107 -14.87 8.40 -16.05
N TYR A 108 -15.57 9.18 -15.24
CA TYR A 108 -15.18 10.56 -14.94
C TYR A 108 -14.37 10.59 -13.65
N VAL A 109 -13.12 11.06 -13.71
CA VAL A 109 -12.18 10.95 -12.59
C VAL A 109 -12.14 12.25 -11.80
N LEU A 110 -12.48 12.15 -10.52
CA LEU A 110 -12.27 13.18 -9.50
C LEU A 110 -11.13 12.73 -8.59
N GLY A 111 -9.96 13.34 -8.73
CA GLY A 111 -8.78 12.97 -7.96
C GLY A 111 -7.50 13.25 -8.74
N SER A 112 -6.61 12.26 -8.79
CA SER A 112 -5.21 12.40 -9.18
C SER A 112 -4.80 11.36 -10.22
N SER A 113 -3.58 11.53 -10.76
CA SER A 113 -2.98 10.64 -11.76
C SER A 113 -2.84 9.19 -11.28
N GLY A 114 -2.73 8.95 -9.97
CA GLY A 114 -2.73 7.59 -9.42
C GLY A 114 -3.97 6.78 -9.80
N ILE A 115 -5.14 7.43 -9.93
CA ILE A 115 -6.38 6.76 -10.34
C ILE A 115 -6.35 6.45 -11.84
N THR A 116 -6.06 7.44 -12.68
CA THR A 116 -6.03 7.25 -14.15
C THR A 116 -5.01 6.20 -14.56
N SER A 117 -3.83 6.19 -13.93
CA SER A 117 -2.78 5.21 -14.21
C SER A 117 -3.25 3.77 -13.99
N GLU A 118 -4.05 3.51 -12.96
CA GLU A 118 -4.59 2.17 -12.71
C GLU A 118 -5.75 1.84 -13.68
N LEU A 119 -6.61 2.81 -14.01
CA LEU A 119 -7.65 2.61 -15.04
C LEU A 119 -7.03 2.26 -16.40
N ASP A 120 -5.97 2.95 -16.80
CA ASP A 120 -5.23 2.69 -18.05
C ASP A 120 -4.65 1.26 -18.08
N LYS A 121 -4.04 0.80 -16.98
CA LYS A 121 -3.50 -0.57 -16.86
C LYS A 121 -4.57 -1.65 -17.06
N PHE A 122 -5.81 -1.37 -16.67
CA PHE A 122 -6.95 -2.28 -16.89
C PHE A 122 -7.71 -2.02 -18.19
N ASN A 123 -7.21 -1.13 -19.06
CA ASN A 123 -7.86 -0.71 -20.31
C ASN A 123 -9.28 -0.15 -20.11
N ILE A 124 -9.50 0.58 -19.01
CA ILE A 124 -10.79 1.20 -18.69
C ILE A 124 -10.79 2.63 -19.22
N SER A 125 -11.73 2.92 -20.13
CA SER A 125 -11.85 4.26 -20.70
C SER A 125 -12.22 5.29 -19.63
N HIS A 126 -11.51 6.41 -19.59
CA HIS A 126 -11.82 7.52 -18.71
C HIS A 126 -11.71 8.88 -19.41
N LEU A 127 -12.32 9.90 -18.82
CA LEU A 127 -12.10 11.30 -19.18
C LEU A 127 -10.79 11.79 -18.53
N PRO A 128 -10.19 12.88 -19.03
CA PRO A 128 -9.10 13.54 -18.31
C PRO A 128 -9.50 13.85 -16.87
N ILE A 129 -8.51 13.95 -15.99
CA ILE A 129 -8.72 14.31 -14.59
C ILE A 129 -9.50 15.62 -14.53
N GLY A 130 -10.65 15.62 -13.86
CA GLY A 130 -11.46 16.81 -13.66
C GLY A 130 -10.69 17.89 -12.90
N VAL A 131 -11.14 19.15 -12.98
CA VAL A 131 -10.52 20.26 -12.22
C VAL A 131 -10.35 19.88 -10.75
N SER A 132 -9.11 19.95 -10.27
CA SER A 132 -8.79 19.70 -8.86
C SER A 132 -9.46 20.77 -8.02
N TYR A 133 -10.57 20.42 -7.36
CA TYR A 133 -11.07 21.22 -6.24
C TYR A 133 -10.17 20.91 -5.05
N THR A 134 -9.16 21.75 -4.83
CA THR A 134 -8.45 21.77 -3.55
C THR A 134 -9.48 22.16 -2.49
N PHE A 135 -9.90 21.20 -1.67
CA PHE A 135 -10.65 21.47 -0.44
C PHE A 135 -9.67 21.86 0.67
#